data_AF-A0A7Y3C6N1-F1
#
_entry.id   AF-A0A7Y3C6N1-F1
#
_cell.length_a   1.000
_cell.length_b   1.000
_cell.length_c   1.000
_cell.angle_alpha   90.00
_cell.angle_beta   90.00
_cell.angle_gamma   90.00
#
_symmetry.space_group_name_H-M   'P 1'
#
loop_
_entity.id
_entity.type
_entity.pdbx_description
1 polymer ?
#
loop_
_entity_poly.entity_id
_entity_poly.type
_entity_poly.pdbx_seq_one_letter_code
_entity_poly.pdbx_strand_id
1 'polypeptide(L)'
;LEATGSLVLDRVNRKAYCALSQRADEELVIEFCEDFDYLPVIFRANQTVNGRREAIYHTNVMMCLAETFAVICLDCIDDKKERQNVIHHLNETNKEIIRISEEQVTNFAGNMLQVIGKGDQRYCVMSQAAYDSLRPAQIALIEKHCNIFTSSLKIIEACGGGSARCMMAEVFLPIKR
;
A
#
# COMPACT_ATOMS: atom_id res chain seq x y z
N LEU A 1 0.75 -16.77 -3.56
CA LEU A 1 0.86 -15.32 -3.23
C LEU A 1 1.90 -14.66 -4.12
N GLU A 2 1.63 -13.47 -4.66
CA GLU A 2 2.61 -12.67 -5.42
C GLU A 2 3.38 -11.69 -4.51
N ALA A 3 3.93 -12.23 -3.42
CA ALA A 3 4.82 -11.54 -2.49
C ALA A 3 4.32 -10.15 -2.05
N THR A 4 5.18 -9.12 -2.11
CA THR A 4 4.92 -7.74 -1.66
C THR A 4 3.91 -6.99 -2.54
N GLY A 5 3.51 -7.57 -3.68
CA GLY A 5 2.33 -7.12 -4.44
C GLY A 5 1.04 -7.40 -3.68
N SER A 6 0.90 -8.66 -3.25
CA SER A 6 -0.27 -9.17 -2.53
C SER A 6 -0.27 -8.83 -1.04
N LEU A 7 0.89 -8.72 -0.40
CA LEU A 7 1.03 -8.51 1.04
C LEU A 7 1.67 -7.15 1.35
N VAL A 8 0.92 -6.29 2.04
CA VAL A 8 1.46 -5.06 2.63
C VAL A 8 1.72 -5.31 4.11
N LEU A 9 3.00 -5.34 4.50
CA LEU A 9 3.43 -5.77 5.83
C LEU A 9 3.71 -4.58 6.75
N ASP A 10 3.03 -4.55 7.90
CA ASP A 10 3.45 -3.79 9.06
C ASP A 10 4.47 -4.60 9.85
N ARG A 11 5.75 -4.40 9.57
CA ARG A 11 6.81 -5.19 10.17
C ARG A 11 7.00 -4.90 11.66
N VAL A 12 6.74 -3.67 12.09
CA VAL A 12 6.90 -3.25 13.49
C VAL A 12 5.79 -3.85 14.34
N ASN A 13 4.54 -3.77 13.86
CA ASN A 13 3.37 -4.25 14.61
C ASN A 13 2.96 -5.68 14.27
N ARG A 14 3.74 -6.36 13.41
CA ARG A 14 3.48 -7.74 12.98
C ARG A 14 2.07 -7.93 12.42
N LYS A 15 1.63 -7.03 11.54
CA LYS A 15 0.33 -7.16 10.81
C LYS A 15 0.55 -7.31 9.31
N ALA A 16 -0.20 -8.18 8.65
CA ALA A 16 -0.14 -8.39 7.21
C ALA A 16 -1.49 -8.02 6.58
N TYR A 17 -1.53 -6.95 5.80
CA TYR A 17 -2.73 -6.51 5.09
C TYR A 17 -2.78 -7.15 3.71
N CYS A 18 -3.90 -7.80 3.38
CA CYS A 18 -4.06 -8.51 2.12
C CYS A 18 -5.49 -8.36 1.56
N ALA A 19 -5.58 -7.76 0.36
CA ALA A 19 -6.76 -7.83 -0.47
C ALA A 19 -6.75 -9.14 -1.27
N LEU A 20 -7.80 -9.96 -1.11
CA LEU A 20 -7.94 -11.22 -1.85
C LEU A 20 -8.18 -10.96 -3.34
N SER A 21 -7.52 -11.75 -4.18
CA SER A 21 -7.61 -11.64 -5.64
C SER A 21 -7.16 -12.94 -6.30
N GLN A 22 -7.18 -13.01 -7.63
CA GLN A 22 -6.58 -14.14 -8.37
C GLN A 22 -5.07 -14.31 -8.08
N ARG A 23 -4.42 -13.33 -7.47
CA ARG A 23 -2.99 -13.32 -7.11
C ARG A 23 -2.76 -13.49 -5.60
N ALA A 24 -3.82 -13.52 -4.78
CA ALA A 24 -3.78 -13.58 -3.33
C ALA A 24 -4.88 -14.52 -2.79
N ASP A 25 -4.45 -15.70 -2.35
CA ASP A 25 -5.31 -16.77 -1.81
C ASP A 25 -5.31 -16.74 -0.28
N GLU A 26 -6.48 -16.92 0.34
CA GLU A 26 -6.68 -16.78 1.78
C GLU A 26 -5.88 -17.80 2.60
N GLU A 27 -5.88 -19.08 2.20
CA GLU A 27 -5.19 -20.14 2.93
C GLU A 27 -3.68 -19.88 2.94
N LEU A 28 -3.12 -19.47 1.80
CA LEU A 28 -1.71 -19.13 1.70
C LEU A 28 -1.33 -17.89 2.51
N VAL A 29 -2.22 -16.89 2.64
CA VAL A 29 -1.97 -15.72 3.51
C VAL A 29 -1.92 -16.16 4.96
N ILE A 30 -2.83 -17.05 5.38
CA ILE A 30 -2.88 -17.57 6.75
C ILE A 30 -1.59 -18.36 7.04
N GLU A 31 -1.19 -19.29 6.17
CA GLU A 31 0.06 -20.05 6.32
C GLU A 31 1.28 -19.11 6.44
N PHE A 32 1.38 -18.10 5.57
CA PHE A 32 2.43 -17.09 5.69
C PHE A 32 2.39 -16.36 7.04
N CYS A 33 1.21 -16.01 7.52
CA CYS A 33 1.08 -15.29 8.78
C CYS A 33 1.47 -16.16 9.98
N GLU A 34 1.15 -17.46 9.95
CA GLU A 34 1.55 -18.44 10.95
C GLU A 34 3.07 -18.66 10.96
N ASP A 35 3.68 -18.92 9.79
CA ASP A 35 5.12 -19.18 9.66
C ASP A 35 6.00 -17.99 10.09
N PHE A 36 5.50 -16.78 9.87
CA PHE A 36 6.26 -15.54 10.09
C PHE A 36 5.76 -14.71 11.26
N ASP A 37 4.88 -15.24 12.13
CA ASP A 37 4.27 -14.55 13.27
C ASP A 37 3.71 -13.16 12.93
N TYR A 38 2.81 -13.12 11.95
CA TYR A 38 2.01 -11.93 11.59
C TYR A 38 0.53 -12.15 11.93
N LEU A 39 -0.18 -11.09 12.30
CA LEU A 39 -1.63 -11.06 12.37
C LEU A 39 -2.20 -10.79 10.96
N PRO A 40 -2.99 -11.69 10.37
CA PRO A 40 -3.61 -11.46 9.08
C PRO A 40 -4.75 -10.44 9.17
N VAL A 41 -4.72 -9.43 8.29
CA VAL A 41 -5.82 -8.48 8.04
C VAL A 41 -6.26 -8.69 6.59
N ILE A 42 -7.13 -9.66 6.39
CA ILE A 42 -7.62 -10.10 5.09
C ILE A 42 -8.95 -9.40 4.77
N PHE A 43 -9.11 -8.93 3.54
CA PHE A 43 -10.33 -8.27 3.05
C PHE A 43 -10.50 -8.45 1.54
N ARG A 44 -11.66 -8.08 1.02
CA ARG A 44 -11.95 -8.01 -0.41
C ARG A 44 -11.96 -6.55 -0.85
N ALA A 45 -11.35 -6.29 -1.99
CA ALA A 45 -11.31 -4.95 -2.57
C ALA A 45 -11.57 -4.99 -4.07
N ASN A 46 -12.40 -4.05 -4.53
CA ASN A 46 -12.78 -3.89 -5.92
C ASN A 46 -12.54 -2.45 -6.39
N GLN A 47 -12.45 -2.26 -7.69
CA GLN A 47 -12.37 -0.96 -8.35
C GLN A 47 -13.30 -0.95 -9.56
N THR A 48 -13.65 0.25 -10.00
CA THR A 48 -14.53 0.43 -11.15
C THR A 48 -13.73 0.36 -12.45
N VAL A 49 -13.94 -0.68 -13.24
CA VAL A 49 -13.35 -0.84 -14.58
C VAL A 49 -14.49 -0.99 -15.59
N ASN A 50 -14.56 -0.08 -16.57
CA ASN A 50 -15.61 -0.07 -17.59
C ASN A 50 -17.04 -0.15 -17.01
N GLY A 51 -17.28 0.53 -15.89
CA GLY A 51 -18.57 0.56 -15.20
C GLY A 51 -18.92 -0.70 -14.40
N ARG A 52 -17.98 -1.62 -14.21
CA ARG A 52 -18.15 -2.84 -13.41
C ARG A 52 -17.19 -2.84 -12.22
N ARG A 53 -17.59 -3.50 -11.13
CA ARG A 53 -16.71 -3.74 -9.98
C ARG A 53 -15.84 -4.95 -10.29
N GLU A 54 -14.55 -4.71 -10.45
CA GLU A 54 -13.54 -5.73 -10.70
C GLU A 54 -12.55 -5.76 -9.53
N ALA A 55 -12.00 -6.94 -9.20
CA ALA A 55 -11.09 -7.08 -8.06
C ALA A 55 -9.82 -6.23 -8.22
N ILE A 56 -9.36 -5.63 -7.13
CA ILE A 56 -7.99 -5.10 -7.04
C ILE A 56 -7.03 -6.29 -7.12
N TYR A 57 -6.11 -6.29 -8.09
CA TYR A 57 -5.23 -7.42 -8.33
C TYR A 57 -4.10 -7.53 -7.29
N HIS A 58 -3.58 -6.40 -6.79
CA HIS A 58 -2.53 -6.32 -5.77
C HIS A 58 -2.89 -5.29 -4.69
N THR A 59 -2.75 -5.67 -3.42
CA THR A 59 -2.99 -4.79 -2.27
C THR A 59 -2.16 -3.52 -2.34
N ASN A 60 -0.92 -3.60 -2.81
CA ASN A 60 0.00 -2.46 -2.92
C ASN A 60 -0.37 -1.43 -4.01
N VAL A 61 -1.42 -1.66 -4.80
CA VAL A 61 -1.94 -0.69 -5.77
C VAL A 61 -2.90 0.26 -5.09
N MET A 62 -3.65 -0.23 -4.10
CA MET A 62 -4.65 0.55 -3.37
C MET A 62 -4.17 1.03 -2.00
N MET A 63 -3.04 0.53 -1.51
CA MET A 63 -2.55 0.77 -0.16
C MET A 63 -1.01 0.86 -0.07
N CYS A 64 -0.53 1.91 0.59
CA CYS A 64 0.84 2.05 1.06
C CYS A 64 0.85 2.17 2.59
N LEU A 65 1.77 1.45 3.23
CA LEU A 65 2.00 1.52 4.67
C LEU A 65 3.36 2.15 4.96
N ALA A 66 3.38 3.19 5.77
CA ALA A 66 4.57 3.84 6.29
C ALA A 66 4.69 3.60 7.81
N GLU A 67 5.72 4.17 8.43
CA GLU A 67 5.95 4.08 9.88
C GLU A 67 4.73 4.58 10.67
N THR A 68 4.26 5.79 10.37
CA THR A 68 3.25 6.54 11.14
C THR A 68 1.96 6.86 10.39
N PHE A 69 1.87 6.50 9.11
CA PHE A 69 0.68 6.75 8.30
C PHE A 69 0.42 5.61 7.31
N ALA A 70 -0.79 5.59 6.76
CA ALA A 70 -1.18 4.71 5.68
C ALA A 70 -1.93 5.50 4.60
N VAL A 71 -1.52 5.34 3.34
CA VAL A 71 -2.29 5.82 2.19
C VAL A 71 -3.16 4.68 1.73
N ILE A 72 -4.49 4.84 1.67
CA ILE A 72 -5.39 3.75 1.35
C ILE A 72 -6.68 4.22 0.65
N CYS A 73 -7.12 3.47 -0.36
CA CYS A 73 -8.46 3.64 -0.94
C CYS A 73 -9.49 2.78 -0.21
N LEU A 74 -10.16 3.37 0.77
CA LEU A 74 -11.18 2.67 1.54
C LEU A 74 -12.47 2.42 0.72
N ASP A 75 -12.70 3.20 -0.32
CA ASP A 75 -13.85 3.02 -1.22
C ASP A 75 -13.71 1.77 -2.09
N CYS A 76 -12.50 1.21 -2.22
CA CYS A 76 -12.30 -0.10 -2.84
C CYS A 76 -12.83 -1.25 -1.96
N ILE A 77 -12.99 -1.05 -0.66
CA ILE A 77 -13.49 -2.09 0.26
C ILE A 77 -15.01 -1.94 0.37
N ASP A 78 -15.73 -2.70 -0.46
CA ASP A 78 -17.19 -2.60 -0.61
C ASP A 78 -17.92 -3.06 0.67
N ASP A 79 -17.45 -4.14 1.30
CA ASP A 79 -18.03 -4.64 2.55
C ASP A 79 -17.71 -3.69 3.71
N LYS A 80 -18.76 -3.21 4.37
CA LYS A 80 -18.62 -2.21 5.44
C LYS A 80 -17.90 -2.78 6.67
N LYS A 81 -18.06 -4.07 6.98
CA LYS A 81 -17.42 -4.70 8.13
C LYS A 81 -15.93 -4.88 7.87
N GLU A 82 -15.56 -5.40 6.70
CA GLU A 82 -14.15 -5.52 6.29
C GLU A 82 -13.46 -4.14 6.29
N ARG A 83 -14.13 -3.11 5.75
CA ARG A 83 -13.60 -1.74 5.75
C ARG A 83 -13.37 -1.21 7.16
N GLN A 84 -14.32 -1.41 8.06
CA GLN A 84 -14.15 -1.01 9.46
C GLN A 84 -13.05 -1.81 10.16
N ASN A 85 -12.90 -3.09 9.84
CA ASN A 85 -11.82 -3.92 10.36
C ASN A 85 -10.43 -3.40 9.95
N VAL A 86 -10.26 -3.04 8.68
CA VAL A 86 -9.01 -2.43 8.18
C VAL A 86 -8.72 -1.10 8.88
N ILE A 87 -9.72 -0.22 8.99
CA ILE A 87 -9.58 1.06 9.71
C ILE A 87 -9.21 0.83 11.18
N HIS A 88 -9.87 -0.12 11.83
CA HIS A 88 -9.60 -0.47 13.22
C HIS A 88 -8.14 -0.89 13.41
N HIS A 89 -7.64 -1.82 12.61
CA HIS A 89 -6.26 -2.30 12.73
C HIS A 89 -5.20 -1.24 12.42
N LEU A 90 -5.47 -0.32 11.48
CA LEU A 90 -4.58 0.82 11.21
C LEU A 90 -4.53 1.77 12.42
N ASN A 91 -5.69 2.08 13.01
CA ASN A 91 -5.79 2.94 14.18
C ASN A 91 -5.14 2.31 15.43
N GLU A 92 -5.29 1.00 15.64
CA GLU A 92 -4.61 0.27 16.73
C GLU A 92 -3.08 0.43 16.68
N THR A 93 -2.53 0.62 15.48
CA THR A 93 -1.10 0.86 15.25
C THR A 93 -0.72 2.34 15.17
N ASN A 94 -1.63 3.24 15.59
CA ASN A 94 -1.48 4.69 15.60
C ASN A 94 -1.11 5.30 14.23
N LYS A 95 -1.58 4.69 13.14
CA LYS A 95 -1.31 5.19 11.79
C LYS A 95 -2.34 6.23 11.38
N GLU A 96 -1.87 7.40 10.96
CA GLU A 96 -2.73 8.41 10.33
C GLU A 96 -3.23 7.87 8.96
N ILE A 97 -4.55 7.83 8.78
CA ILE A 97 -5.16 7.30 7.55
C ILE A 97 -5.34 8.43 6.54
N ILE A 98 -4.58 8.37 5.46
CA ILE A 98 -4.66 9.27 4.31
C ILE A 98 -5.50 8.60 3.22
N ARG A 99 -6.75 9.04 3.08
CA ARG A 99 -7.70 8.45 2.12
C ARG A 99 -7.42 8.91 0.70
N ILE A 100 -7.32 7.97 -0.23
CA ILE A 100 -7.25 8.23 -1.69
C ILE A 100 -8.51 7.73 -2.42
N SER A 101 -8.85 8.32 -3.55
CA SER A 101 -9.97 7.88 -4.40
C SER A 101 -9.56 6.77 -5.35
N GLU A 102 -10.54 6.08 -5.97
CA GLU A 102 -10.27 5.10 -7.03
C GLU A 102 -9.53 5.73 -8.22
N GLU A 103 -9.84 6.97 -8.59
CA GLU A 103 -9.09 7.71 -9.61
C GLU A 103 -7.61 7.86 -9.23
N GLN A 104 -7.32 8.16 -7.97
CA GLN A 104 -5.95 8.24 -7.48
C GLN A 104 -5.27 6.86 -7.45
N VAL A 105 -6.01 5.78 -7.16
CA VAL A 105 -5.51 4.40 -7.30
C VAL A 105 -5.12 4.10 -8.75
N THR A 106 -5.93 4.49 -9.73
CA THR A 106 -5.59 4.32 -11.16
C THR A 106 -4.39 5.15 -11.61
N ASN A 107 -4.05 6.20 -10.85
CA ASN A 107 -2.82 6.97 -11.00
C ASN A 107 -1.71 6.53 -10.02
N PHE A 108 -1.79 5.29 -9.51
CA PHE A 108 -0.77 4.66 -8.68
C PHE A 108 -0.52 5.31 -7.31
N ALA A 109 -1.47 6.09 -6.78
CA ALA A 109 -1.32 6.75 -5.49
C ALA A 109 -1.23 5.78 -4.29
N GLY A 110 -1.65 4.52 -4.44
CA GLY A 110 -1.39 3.48 -3.42
C GLY A 110 -0.02 2.81 -3.57
N ASN A 111 0.63 2.93 -4.74
CA ASN A 111 1.87 2.22 -5.08
C ASN A 111 3.13 3.01 -4.65
N MET A 112 3.14 3.40 -3.38
CA MET A 112 4.21 4.17 -2.76
C MET A 112 5.06 3.27 -1.83
N LEU A 113 6.26 3.76 -1.48
CA LEU A 113 7.10 3.14 -0.45
C LEU A 113 7.78 4.22 0.38
N GLN A 114 7.69 4.12 1.71
CA GLN A 114 8.56 4.90 2.58
C GLN A 114 9.93 4.23 2.68
N VAL A 115 10.98 5.00 2.46
CA VAL A 115 12.38 4.57 2.60
C VAL A 115 13.14 5.50 3.54
N ILE A 116 14.19 4.96 4.15
CA ILE A 116 15.09 5.72 5.02
C ILE A 116 16.36 6.03 4.23
N GLY A 117 16.63 7.32 4.05
CA GLY A 117 17.83 7.83 3.39
C GLY A 117 18.97 8.14 4.36
N LYS A 118 19.99 8.82 3.85
CA LYS A 118 21.15 9.25 4.65
C LYS A 118 20.69 10.18 5.79
N GLY A 119 21.30 10.00 6.97
CA GLY A 119 20.99 10.82 8.14
C GLY A 119 19.63 10.53 8.76
N ASP A 120 19.09 9.32 8.55
CA ASP A 120 17.80 8.89 9.07
C ASP A 120 16.62 9.72 8.53
N GLN A 121 16.77 10.33 7.36
CA GLN A 121 15.70 11.09 6.72
C GLN A 121 14.71 10.14 6.05
N ARG A 122 13.42 10.25 6.38
CA ARG A 122 12.37 9.48 5.69
C ARG A 122 11.96 10.15 4.39
N TYR A 123 11.72 9.32 3.38
CA TYR A 123 11.18 9.73 2.08
C TYR A 123 10.01 8.84 1.69
N CYS A 124 8.90 9.41 1.25
CA CYS A 124 7.86 8.69 0.54
C CYS A 124 8.16 8.74 -0.96
N VAL A 125 8.54 7.60 -1.53
CA VAL A 125 8.86 7.45 -2.95
C VAL A 125 7.59 7.08 -3.71
N MET A 126 7.29 7.85 -4.76
CA MET A 126 6.13 7.64 -5.61
C MET A 126 6.43 8.06 -7.05
N SER A 127 5.57 7.71 -8.00
CA SER A 127 5.69 8.24 -9.36
C SER A 127 5.21 9.69 -9.46
N GLN A 128 5.60 10.38 -10.52
CA GLN A 128 5.07 11.71 -10.81
C GLN A 128 3.55 11.70 -11.00
N ALA A 129 2.99 10.66 -11.64
CA ALA A 129 1.54 10.51 -11.82
C ALA A 129 0.80 10.37 -10.48
N ALA A 130 1.36 9.58 -9.56
CA ALA A 130 0.82 9.46 -8.21
C ALA A 130 0.81 10.83 -7.51
N TYR A 131 1.93 11.54 -7.53
CA TYR A 131 2.04 12.87 -6.93
C TYR A 131 1.05 13.88 -7.52
N ASP A 132 0.97 13.97 -8.85
CA ASP A 132 0.10 14.92 -9.55
C ASP A 132 -1.40 14.64 -9.31
N SER A 133 -1.75 13.37 -9.01
CA SER A 133 -3.12 12.99 -8.66
C SER A 133 -3.52 13.38 -7.23
N LEU A 134 -2.55 13.62 -6.34
CA LEU A 134 -2.83 13.93 -4.94
C LEU A 134 -3.34 15.37 -4.78
N ARG A 135 -4.33 15.53 -3.90
CA ARG A 135 -4.78 16.86 -3.48
C ARG A 135 -3.72 17.50 -2.58
N PRO A 136 -3.59 18.84 -2.58
CA PRO A 136 -2.65 19.55 -1.71
C PRO A 136 -2.76 19.16 -0.23
N ALA A 137 -3.99 18.90 0.25
CA ALA A 137 -4.20 18.44 1.62
C ALA A 137 -3.61 17.04 1.89
N GLN A 138 -3.64 16.12 0.93
CA GLN A 138 -3.03 14.79 1.08
C GLN A 138 -1.50 14.89 1.06
N ILE A 139 -0.95 15.71 0.16
CA ILE A 139 0.49 16.01 0.10
C ILE A 139 0.96 16.55 1.45
N ALA A 140 0.27 17.56 1.99
CA ALA A 140 0.59 18.14 3.29
C ALA A 140 0.52 17.10 4.43
N LEU A 141 -0.40 16.13 4.37
CA LEU A 141 -0.45 15.05 5.38
C LEU A 141 0.76 14.13 5.28
N ILE A 142 1.19 13.75 4.07
CA ILE A 142 2.40 12.93 3.86
C ILE A 142 3.65 13.69 4.33
N GLU A 143 3.75 14.97 3.99
CA GLU A 143 4.89 15.84 4.32
C GLU A 143 5.07 16.11 5.82
N LYS A 144 4.01 15.95 6.63
CA LYS A 144 4.14 15.95 8.10
C LYS A 144 5.04 14.83 8.62
N HIS A 145 5.11 13.71 7.89
CA HIS A 145 5.81 12.51 8.33
C HIS A 145 7.14 12.28 7.61
N CYS A 146 7.24 12.69 6.34
CA CYS A 146 8.43 12.46 5.52
C CYS A 146 8.45 13.35 4.28
N ASN A 147 9.63 13.53 3.68
CA ASN A 147 9.75 14.26 2.42
C ASN A 147 9.18 13.40 1.27
N ILE A 148 8.61 14.03 0.25
CA ILE A 148 8.20 13.31 -0.95
C ILE A 148 9.35 13.29 -1.96
N PHE A 149 9.57 12.14 -2.59
CA PHE A 149 10.50 11.99 -3.69
C PHE A 149 9.78 11.38 -4.89
N THR A 150 9.81 12.07 -6.04
CA THR A 150 9.12 11.63 -7.25
C THR A 150 10.10 11.33 -8.38
N SER A 151 9.68 10.43 -9.26
CA SER A 151 10.32 10.21 -10.56
C SER A 151 9.27 9.92 -11.62
N SER A 152 9.53 10.30 -12.86
CA SER A 152 8.65 9.95 -13.98
C SER A 152 8.83 8.49 -14.34
N LEU A 153 7.76 7.70 -14.21
CA LEU A 153 7.73 6.27 -14.54
C LEU A 153 6.81 5.97 -15.74
N LYS A 154 6.51 6.99 -16.56
CA LYS A 154 5.50 6.96 -17.62
C LYS A 154 5.53 5.71 -18.51
N ILE A 155 6.70 5.27 -18.94
CA ILE A 155 6.83 4.10 -19.83
C ILE A 155 6.45 2.81 -19.08
N ILE A 156 6.88 2.65 -17.84
CA ILE A 156 6.63 1.46 -17.03
C ILE A 156 5.15 1.39 -16.67
N GLU A 157 4.55 2.52 -16.31
CA GLU A 157 3.13 2.62 -15.96
C GLU A 157 2.24 2.32 -17.18
N ALA A 158 2.57 2.90 -18.34
CA ALA A 158 1.79 2.71 -19.57
C ALA A 158 1.88 1.29 -20.16
N CYS A 159 3.03 0.61 -20.00
CA CYS A 159 3.28 -0.68 -20.64
C CYS A 159 3.19 -1.87 -19.67
N GLY A 160 3.48 -1.69 -18.39
CA GLY A 160 3.68 -2.78 -17.42
C GLY A 160 2.67 -2.82 -16.28
N GLY A 161 1.84 -1.79 -16.10
CA GLY A 161 0.81 -1.76 -15.05
C GLY A 161 1.35 -1.68 -13.62
N GLY A 162 2.67 -1.49 -13.43
CA GLY A 162 3.31 -1.26 -12.13
C GLY A 162 3.88 0.15 -12.01
N SER A 163 4.17 0.58 -10.78
CA SER A 163 4.75 1.89 -10.49
C SER A 163 5.88 1.77 -9.46
N ALA A 164 6.18 2.85 -8.73
CA ALA A 164 7.37 2.99 -7.89
C ALA A 164 7.58 1.80 -6.93
N ARG A 165 6.56 1.42 -6.15
CA ARG A 165 6.68 0.28 -5.21
C ARG A 165 6.99 -1.03 -5.92
N CYS A 166 6.40 -1.28 -7.07
CA CYS A 166 6.62 -2.50 -7.85
C CYS A 166 8.05 -2.62 -8.41
N MET A 167 8.80 -1.51 -8.47
CA MET A 167 10.19 -1.47 -8.92
C MET A 167 11.21 -1.58 -7.78
N MET A 168 10.77 -1.72 -6.54
CA MET A 168 11.62 -1.74 -5.35
C MET A 168 11.45 -3.04 -4.56
N ALA A 169 12.58 -3.66 -4.21
CA ALA A 169 12.62 -4.81 -3.30
C ALA A 169 13.26 -4.40 -1.98
N GLU A 170 12.55 -4.65 -0.87
CA GLU A 170 13.07 -4.42 0.47
C GLU A 170 13.99 -5.59 0.86
N VAL A 171 15.29 -5.33 1.01
CA VAL A 171 16.28 -6.33 1.44
C VAL A 171 16.77 -5.98 2.84
N PHE A 172 16.30 -6.73 3.84
CA PHE A 172 16.70 -6.56 5.23
C PHE A 172 17.94 -7.42 5.51
N LEU A 173 19.13 -6.84 5.33
CA LEU A 173 20.37 -7.53 5.67
C LEU A 173 20.51 -7.67 7.19
N PRO A 174 21.00 -8.81 7.70
CA PRO A 174 21.32 -8.93 9.11
C PRO A 174 22.32 -7.85 9.51
N ILE A 175 22.07 -7.23 10.67
CA ILE A 175 22.98 -6.24 11.24
C ILE A 175 24.33 -6.94 11.41
N LYS A 176 25.38 -6.44 10.74
CA LYS A 176 26.75 -6.88 11.03
C LYS A 176 27.02 -6.57 12.50
N ARG A 177 27.13 -7.64 13.30
CA ARG A 177 27.61 -7.56 14.68
C ARG A 177 29.08 -7.17 14.70
#